data_AF-A0A7Y6ZGL3-F1
#
_entry.id   AF-A0A7Y6ZGL3-F1
#
_cell.length_a   1.000
_cell.length_b   1.000
_cell.length_c   1.000
_cell.angle_alpha   90.00
_cell.angle_beta   90.00
_cell.angle_gamma   90.00
#
_symmetry.space_group_name_H-M   'P 1'
#
loop_
_entity.id
_entity.type
_entity.pdbx_description
1 polymer ?
#
loop_
_entity_poly.entity_id
_entity_poly.type
_entity_poly.pdbx_seq_one_letter_code
_entity_poly.pdbx_strand_id
1 'polypeptide(L)'
;KNGKGYFESDYTPAYEWVSEKLYISLGGEPKLRVYKFSGMEPSLDTTINLKIPEFRELPIRERNEFAEGNMTADGSTPAIRNIHQVGDYLLIHHYAGMDPEKTEEAGELWQSGNEEEAELLFEKLQEEVNKGFLIFDLKTLQMLGNVNLPEGVESGGFLAAGNALWFQKEPSEEVEEDFVRIYKYELR
;
A
#
# COMPACT_ATOMS: atom_id res chain seq x y z
N LYS A 1 7.22 21.94 22.83
CA LYS A 1 6.41 21.29 21.77
C LYS A 1 6.50 19.79 22.05
N ASN A 2 5.50 19.18 22.68
CA ASN A 2 5.55 17.76 23.07
C ASN A 2 4.59 16.99 22.17
N GLY A 3 5.07 15.94 21.50
CA GLY A 3 4.29 15.11 20.60
C GLY A 3 5.19 14.24 19.74
N LYS A 4 4.60 13.21 19.14
CA LYS A 4 5.26 12.35 18.15
C LYS A 4 5.17 12.97 16.76
N GLY A 5 6.09 12.59 15.88
CA GLY A 5 6.03 12.90 14.46
C GLY A 5 5.65 11.66 13.64
N TYR A 6 5.33 11.87 12.37
CA TYR A 6 5.03 10.81 11.40
C TYR A 6 5.52 11.23 10.01
N PHE A 7 5.83 10.26 9.17
CA PHE A 7 6.02 10.50 7.74
C PHE A 7 4.67 10.58 7.05
N GLU A 8 4.55 11.42 6.03
CA GLU A 8 3.26 11.64 5.35
C GLU A 8 2.70 10.31 4.80
N SER A 9 3.58 9.49 4.20
CA SER A 9 3.26 8.15 3.69
C SER A 9 2.65 7.20 4.72
N ASP A 10 2.96 7.38 6.00
CA ASP A 10 2.45 6.54 7.09
C ASP A 10 0.94 6.77 7.33
N TYR A 11 0.40 7.90 6.88
CA TYR A 11 -1.00 8.29 7.11
C TYR A 11 -1.72 8.78 5.86
N THR A 12 -1.10 8.69 4.67
CA THR A 12 -1.78 8.97 3.40
C THR A 12 -3.08 8.14 3.32
N PRO A 13 -4.23 8.78 3.05
CA PRO A 13 -5.50 8.07 3.02
C PRO A 13 -5.68 7.29 1.72
N ALA A 14 -6.02 6.02 1.85
CA ALA A 14 -6.59 5.22 0.78
C ALA A 14 -8.11 5.26 0.88
N TYR A 15 -8.81 5.58 -0.20
CA TYR A 15 -10.27 5.67 -0.17
C TYR A 15 -10.93 5.27 -1.49
N GLU A 16 -12.17 4.82 -1.39
CA GLU A 16 -13.01 4.46 -2.53
C GLU A 16 -14.47 4.80 -2.20
N TRP A 17 -15.22 5.27 -3.21
CA TRP A 17 -16.64 5.58 -3.06
C TRP A 17 -17.50 4.57 -3.82
N VAL A 18 -18.26 3.76 -3.09
CA VAL A 18 -19.11 2.73 -3.70
C VAL A 18 -20.50 2.78 -3.11
N SER A 19 -21.51 2.89 -3.98
CA SER A 19 -22.93 2.78 -3.59
C SER A 19 -23.30 3.60 -2.35
N GLU A 20 -22.96 4.90 -2.35
CA GLU A 20 -23.22 5.86 -1.25
C GLU A 20 -22.46 5.61 0.05
N LYS A 21 -21.45 4.75 0.01
CA LYS A 21 -20.51 4.52 1.10
C LYS A 21 -19.11 4.98 0.73
N LEU A 22 -18.45 5.66 1.66
CA LEU A 22 -17.03 5.95 1.57
C LEU A 22 -16.26 4.93 2.40
N TYR A 23 -15.37 4.22 1.74
CA TYR A 23 -14.41 3.31 2.33
C TYR A 23 -13.11 4.07 2.51
N ILE A 24 -12.54 4.08 3.71
CA ILE A 24 -11.29 4.80 3.98
C ILE A 24 -10.40 4.02 4.94
N SER A 25 -9.11 4.00 4.63
CA SER A 25 -8.03 3.54 5.52
C SER A 25 -6.92 4.58 5.51
N LEU A 26 -6.19 4.68 6.61
CA LEU A 26 -4.92 5.42 6.64
C LEU A 26 -3.79 4.42 6.40
N GLY A 27 -2.70 4.86 5.77
CA GLY A 27 -1.56 4.03 5.36
C GLY A 27 -1.17 2.96 6.37
N GLY A 28 -0.45 3.30 7.44
CA GLY A 28 0.02 2.34 8.43
C GLY A 28 -1.02 1.94 9.47
N GLU A 29 -2.31 2.20 9.23
CA GLU A 29 -3.39 1.70 10.07
C GLU A 29 -4.11 0.54 9.38
N PRO A 30 -4.05 -0.70 9.90
CA PRO A 30 -4.76 -1.84 9.32
C PRO A 30 -6.26 -1.79 9.70
N LYS A 31 -6.95 -0.71 9.33
CA LYS A 31 -8.36 -0.45 9.67
C LYS A 31 -9.11 0.16 8.50
N LEU A 32 -10.07 -0.60 7.98
CA LEU A 32 -11.04 -0.09 7.03
C LEU A 32 -12.23 0.53 7.76
N ARG A 33 -12.43 1.83 7.58
CA ARG A 33 -13.58 2.57 8.09
C ARG A 33 -14.57 2.76 6.96
N VAL A 34 -15.84 2.50 7.23
CA VAL A 34 -16.92 2.65 6.24
C VAL A 34 -17.85 3.72 6.74
N TYR A 35 -18.04 4.76 5.94
CA TYR A 35 -18.94 5.86 6.22
C TYR A 35 -20.16 5.77 5.31
N LYS A 36 -21.34 6.09 5.86
CA LYS A 36 -22.57 6.29 5.12
C LYS A 36 -22.90 7.78 5.07
N PHE A 37 -23.40 8.25 3.94
CA PHE A 37 -23.83 9.62 3.78
C PHE A 37 -25.36 9.68 3.85
N SER A 38 -25.88 10.30 4.90
CA SER A 38 -27.31 10.62 5.01
C SER A 38 -27.47 12.14 4.86
N GLY A 39 -27.56 12.59 3.61
CA GLY A 39 -27.52 14.02 3.28
C GLY A 39 -26.10 14.57 3.28
N MET A 40 -25.87 15.70 3.97
CA MET A 40 -24.56 16.40 3.97
C MET A 40 -23.59 15.93 5.06
N GLU A 41 -24.03 15.10 6.01
CA GLU A 41 -23.20 14.65 7.12
C GLU A 41 -22.80 13.18 6.96
N PRO A 42 -21.49 12.86 6.89
CA PRO A 42 -21.03 11.48 6.95
C PRO A 42 -21.17 10.93 8.38
N SER A 43 -21.66 9.71 8.49
CA SER A 43 -21.66 8.95 9.75
C SER A 43 -20.85 7.66 9.58
N LEU A 44 -20.08 7.31 10.61
CA LEU A 44 -19.33 6.05 10.62
C LEU A 44 -20.33 4.89 10.77
N ASP A 45 -20.39 4.02 9.75
CA ASP A 45 -21.23 2.82 9.75
C ASP A 45 -20.55 1.68 10.51
N THR A 46 -19.30 1.40 10.16
CA THR A 46 -18.52 0.33 10.78
C THR A 46 -17.02 0.56 10.65
N THR A 47 -16.24 -0.16 11.47
CA THR A 47 -14.79 -0.26 11.35
C THR A 47 -14.40 -1.73 11.36
N ILE A 48 -13.60 -2.12 10.37
CA ILE A 48 -13.09 -3.48 10.20
C ILE A 48 -11.59 -3.46 10.47
N ASN A 49 -11.14 -4.25 11.43
CA ASN A 49 -9.71 -4.49 11.63
C ASN A 49 -9.24 -5.46 10.54
N LEU A 50 -8.32 -4.99 9.69
CA LEU A 50 -7.76 -5.75 8.59
C LEU A 50 -6.76 -6.76 9.14
N LYS A 51 -6.87 -8.01 8.69
CA LYS A 51 -5.92 -9.08 9.01
C LYS A 51 -4.96 -9.22 7.84
N ILE A 52 -3.92 -8.39 7.82
CA ILE A 52 -2.91 -8.40 6.77
C ILE A 52 -1.73 -9.23 7.27
N PRO A 53 -1.31 -10.27 6.53
CA PRO A 53 -0.13 -11.06 6.88
C PRO A 53 1.10 -10.16 7.03
N GLU A 54 1.85 -10.35 8.12
CA GLU A 54 3.14 -9.71 8.36
C GLU A 54 3.12 -8.17 8.37
N PHE A 55 1.94 -7.56 8.47
CA PHE A 55 1.80 -6.10 8.49
C PHE A 55 2.47 -5.54 9.74
N ARG A 56 3.57 -4.83 9.53
CA ARG A 56 4.41 -4.34 10.62
C ARG A 56 3.76 -3.16 11.33
N GLU A 57 4.26 -2.86 12.53
CA GLU A 57 3.88 -1.65 13.25
C GLU A 57 4.74 -0.47 12.79
N LEU A 58 4.13 0.71 12.70
CA LEU A 58 4.87 1.94 12.43
C LEU A 58 5.79 2.28 13.60
N PRO A 59 7.06 2.64 13.35
CA PRO A 59 7.94 3.10 14.40
C PRO A 59 7.46 4.43 14.98
N ILE A 60 7.58 4.56 16.30
CA ILE A 60 7.24 5.80 17.00
C ILE A 60 8.43 6.76 16.90
N ARG A 61 8.25 7.87 16.18
CA ARG A 61 9.29 8.89 15.98
C ARG A 61 9.04 10.12 16.85
N GLU A 62 10.10 10.65 17.46
CA GLU A 62 10.01 11.90 18.21
C GLU A 62 9.91 13.09 17.25
N ARG A 63 9.12 14.10 17.62
CA ARG A 63 8.91 15.26 16.75
C ARG A 63 10.20 16.06 16.46
N ASN A 64 11.19 16.00 17.35
CA ASN A 64 12.48 16.68 17.16
C ASN A 64 13.37 16.05 16.09
N GLU A 65 13.04 14.84 15.61
CA GLU A 65 13.70 14.21 14.46
C GLU A 65 13.31 14.89 13.13
N PHE A 66 12.25 15.71 13.12
CA PHE A 66 11.72 16.35 11.93
C PHE A 66 12.15 17.82 11.84
N ALA A 67 12.76 18.19 10.72
CA ALA A 67 13.07 19.56 10.39
C ALA A 67 11.79 20.36 10.04
N GLU A 68 11.67 21.58 10.57
CA GLU A 68 10.53 22.45 10.31
C GLU A 68 10.47 22.85 8.83
N GLY A 69 9.30 22.68 8.20
CA GLY A 69 9.10 22.96 6.77
C GLY A 69 9.39 21.81 5.82
N ASN A 70 9.86 20.66 6.32
CA ASN A 70 10.11 19.46 5.51
C ASN A 70 8.96 18.45 5.63
N MET A 71 8.64 17.82 4.50
CA MET A 71 7.75 16.67 4.41
C MET A 71 8.58 15.49 3.89
N THR A 72 8.54 14.39 4.62
CA THR A 72 9.26 13.16 4.26
C THR A 72 8.25 12.05 4.00
N ALA A 73 8.51 11.25 2.98
CA ALA A 73 7.82 10.00 2.68
C ALA A 73 8.83 8.85 2.79
N ASP A 74 8.34 7.72 3.26
CA ASP A 74 9.09 6.48 3.41
C ASP A 74 8.33 5.35 2.71
N GLY A 75 8.97 4.77 1.70
CA GLY A 75 8.40 3.68 0.91
C GLY A 75 8.48 2.33 1.61
N SER A 76 9.34 2.19 2.63
CA SER A 76 9.63 0.93 3.31
C SER A 76 8.62 0.59 4.39
N THR A 77 7.84 1.56 4.88
CA THR A 77 6.87 1.36 5.97
C THR A 77 5.61 0.64 5.50
N PRO A 78 4.93 -0.09 6.42
CA PRO A 78 3.63 -0.71 6.15
C PRO A 78 2.60 0.33 5.71
N ALA A 79 1.86 0.03 4.64
CA ALA A 79 0.85 0.92 4.12
C ALA A 79 -0.31 0.20 3.43
N ILE A 80 -1.54 0.64 3.72
CA ILE A 80 -2.68 0.50 2.83
C ILE A 80 -2.50 1.53 1.72
N ARG A 81 -2.18 1.05 0.53
CA ARG A 81 -1.81 1.89 -0.61
C ARG A 81 -3.05 2.42 -1.33
N ASN A 82 -4.08 1.59 -1.47
CA ASN A 82 -5.31 1.99 -2.13
C ASN A 82 -6.49 1.06 -1.80
N ILE A 83 -7.70 1.50 -2.14
CA ILE A 83 -8.94 0.72 -2.06
C ILE A 83 -9.59 0.75 -3.44
N HIS A 84 -10.07 -0.39 -3.91
CA HIS A 84 -10.70 -0.49 -5.22
C HIS A 84 -11.97 -1.32 -5.20
N GLN A 85 -12.96 -0.91 -5.99
CA GLN A 85 -14.05 -1.79 -6.38
C GLN A 85 -13.70 -2.57 -7.65
N VAL A 86 -13.88 -3.89 -7.62
CA VAL A 86 -13.79 -4.75 -8.82
C VAL A 86 -14.99 -5.69 -8.84
N GLY A 87 -15.97 -5.39 -9.69
CA GLY A 87 -17.25 -6.09 -9.69
C GLY A 87 -17.94 -6.03 -8.32
N ASP A 88 -18.21 -7.20 -7.73
CA ASP A 88 -18.84 -7.36 -6.41
C ASP A 88 -17.82 -7.46 -5.26
N TYR A 89 -16.54 -7.17 -5.55
CA TYR A 89 -15.46 -7.23 -4.56
C TYR A 89 -14.93 -5.85 -4.21
N LEU A 90 -14.53 -5.70 -2.96
CA LEU A 90 -13.72 -4.60 -2.46
C LEU A 90 -12.30 -5.12 -2.23
N LEU A 91 -11.33 -4.52 -2.90
CA LEU A 91 -9.92 -4.87 -2.81
C LEU A 91 -9.19 -3.83 -1.97
N ILE A 92 -8.45 -4.30 -0.97
CA ILE A 92 -7.55 -3.47 -0.18
C ILE A 92 -6.13 -3.76 -0.62
N HIS A 93 -5.52 -2.83 -1.37
CA HIS A 93 -4.13 -2.91 -1.77
C HIS A 93 -3.24 -2.59 -0.56
N HIS A 94 -2.39 -3.52 -0.19
CA HIS A 94 -1.51 -3.37 0.96
C HIS A 94 -0.05 -3.69 0.63
N TYR A 95 0.80 -3.10 1.45
CA TYR A 95 2.22 -3.33 1.53
C TYR A 95 2.55 -3.55 3.02
N ALA A 96 3.09 -4.70 3.39
CA ALA A 96 3.25 -5.09 4.80
C ALA A 96 4.42 -4.41 5.52
N GLY A 97 5.29 -3.71 4.79
CA GLY A 97 6.47 -3.05 5.32
C GLY A 97 7.70 -3.98 5.32
N MET A 98 8.83 -3.41 4.91
CA MET A 98 10.13 -4.09 4.95
C MET A 98 10.59 -4.33 6.39
N ASP A 99 11.59 -5.19 6.54
CA ASP A 99 12.25 -5.34 7.84
C ASP A 99 12.99 -4.05 8.23
N PRO A 100 12.61 -3.38 9.35
CA PRO A 100 13.23 -2.11 9.73
C PRO A 100 14.73 -2.22 9.99
N GLU A 101 15.19 -3.32 10.60
CA GLU A 101 16.61 -3.51 10.91
C GLU A 101 17.44 -3.63 9.64
N LYS A 102 16.95 -4.40 8.66
CA LYS A 102 17.63 -4.55 7.37
C LYS A 102 17.50 -3.30 6.48
N THR A 103 16.41 -2.55 6.63
CA THR A 103 16.23 -1.27 5.92
C THR A 103 17.22 -0.23 6.44
N GLU A 104 17.45 -0.21 7.75
CA GLU A 104 18.49 0.62 8.38
C GLU A 104 19.90 0.21 7.90
N GLU A 105 20.19 -1.10 7.87
CA GLU A 105 21.44 -1.63 7.32
C GLU A 105 21.69 -1.18 5.86
N ALA A 106 20.67 -1.28 5.00
CA ALA A 106 20.75 -0.78 3.62
C ALA A 106 21.04 0.74 3.59
N GLY A 107 20.41 1.51 4.47
CA GLY A 107 20.64 2.95 4.61
C GLY A 107 22.08 3.28 5.06
N GLU A 108 22.65 2.52 5.98
CA GLU A 108 24.04 2.67 6.43
C GLU A 108 25.03 2.33 5.31
N LEU A 109 24.80 1.24 4.57
CA LEU A 109 25.59 0.86 3.41
C LEU A 109 25.62 1.98 2.37
N TRP A 110 24.45 2.55 2.05
CA TRP A 110 24.34 3.67 1.12
C TRP A 110 25.17 4.88 1.60
N GLN A 111 25.03 5.28 2.86
CA GLN A 111 25.77 6.42 3.42
C GLN A 111 27.28 6.19 3.48
N SER A 112 27.73 4.93 3.55
CA SER A 112 29.14 4.56 3.54
C SER A 112 29.78 4.53 2.15
N GLY A 113 28.99 4.73 1.09
CA GLY A 113 29.42 4.68 -0.31
C GLY A 113 29.37 3.30 -0.96
N ASN A 114 28.79 2.30 -0.28
CA ASN A 114 28.53 0.96 -0.82
C ASN A 114 27.14 0.93 -1.49
N GLU A 115 26.90 1.82 -2.45
CA GLU A 115 25.58 2.02 -3.07
C GLU A 115 25.04 0.76 -3.75
N GLU A 116 25.87 0.04 -4.51
CA GLU A 116 25.47 -1.20 -5.20
C GLU A 116 25.02 -2.30 -4.22
N GLU A 117 25.71 -2.46 -3.08
CA GLU A 117 25.33 -3.44 -2.05
C GLU A 117 24.04 -3.02 -1.33
N ALA A 118 23.86 -1.72 -1.10
CA ALA A 118 22.63 -1.17 -0.54
C ALA A 118 21.43 -1.37 -1.46
N GLU A 119 21.59 -1.16 -2.77
CA GLU A 119 20.55 -1.39 -3.78
C GLU A 119 20.13 -2.85 -3.82
N LEU A 120 21.09 -3.78 -3.92
CA LEU A 120 20.82 -5.22 -3.93
C LEU A 120 20.10 -5.68 -2.66
N LEU A 121 20.48 -5.15 -1.50
CA LEU A 121 19.79 -5.45 -0.24
C LEU A 121 18.36 -4.90 -0.24
N PHE A 122 18.17 -3.66 -0.70
CA PHE A 122 16.85 -3.03 -0.75
C PHE A 122 15.90 -3.74 -1.73
N GLU A 123 16.38 -4.11 -2.92
CA GLU A 123 15.62 -4.89 -3.90
C GLU A 123 15.18 -6.23 -3.32
N LYS A 124 16.09 -6.94 -2.67
CA LYS A 124 15.77 -8.20 -1.98
C LYS A 124 14.69 -8.01 -0.92
N LEU A 125 14.77 -6.95 -0.10
CA LEU A 125 13.73 -6.63 0.88
C LEU A 125 12.38 -6.34 0.20
N GLN A 126 12.42 -5.66 -0.94
CA GLN A 126 11.24 -5.30 -1.73
C GLN A 126 10.58 -6.50 -2.41
N GLU A 127 11.35 -7.55 -2.73
CA GLU A 127 10.83 -8.83 -3.22
C GLU A 127 10.23 -9.69 -2.09
N GLU A 128 10.88 -9.73 -0.93
CA GLU A 128 10.47 -10.54 0.22
C GLU A 128 9.21 -10.00 0.93
N VAL A 129 8.93 -8.70 0.82
CA VAL A 129 7.81 -8.06 1.51
C VAL A 129 6.44 -8.56 1.02
N ASN A 130 5.57 -8.89 1.97
CA ASN A 130 4.20 -9.25 1.66
C ASN A 130 3.42 -8.06 1.08
N LYS A 131 3.02 -8.16 -0.19
CA LYS A 131 2.25 -7.14 -0.91
C LYS A 131 1.20 -7.77 -1.82
N GLY A 132 0.03 -7.14 -1.90
CA GLY A 132 -1.09 -7.69 -2.64
C GLY A 132 -2.43 -7.10 -2.24
N PHE A 133 -3.48 -7.90 -2.40
CA PHE A 133 -4.86 -7.51 -2.15
C PHE A 133 -5.48 -8.37 -1.07
N LEU A 134 -6.08 -7.74 -0.06
CA LEU A 134 -7.15 -8.39 0.68
C LEU A 134 -8.45 -8.26 -0.13
N ILE A 135 -9.18 -9.36 -0.26
CA ILE A 135 -10.43 -9.42 -1.02
C ILE A 135 -11.59 -9.51 -0.02
N PHE A 136 -12.53 -8.58 -0.14
CA PHE A 136 -13.77 -8.58 0.62
C PHE A 136 -14.96 -8.70 -0.31
N ASP A 137 -15.99 -9.41 0.12
CA ASP A 137 -17.32 -9.29 -0.50
C ASP A 137 -17.86 -7.88 -0.23
N LEU A 138 -18.17 -7.12 -1.28
CA LEU A 138 -18.53 -5.70 -1.15
C LEU A 138 -19.81 -5.48 -0.33
N LYS A 139 -20.73 -6.44 -0.36
CA LYS A 139 -22.06 -6.32 0.26
C LYS A 139 -22.02 -6.63 1.75
N THR A 140 -21.37 -7.73 2.12
CA THR A 140 -21.30 -8.26 3.49
C THR A 140 -20.06 -7.77 4.24
N LEU A 141 -19.04 -7.29 3.51
CA LEU A 141 -17.73 -6.93 4.03
C LEU A 141 -17.02 -8.11 4.72
N GLN A 142 -17.37 -9.34 4.36
CA GLN A 142 -16.66 -10.53 4.78
C GLN A 142 -15.38 -10.67 3.96
N MET A 143 -14.25 -10.90 4.63
CA MET A 143 -12.99 -11.23 3.96
C MET A 143 -13.12 -12.61 3.29
N LEU A 144 -12.87 -12.64 1.99
CA LEU A 144 -12.89 -13.85 1.17
C LEU A 144 -11.51 -14.49 1.05
N GLY A 145 -10.45 -13.69 1.14
CA GLY A 145 -9.07 -14.17 1.08
C GLY A 145 -8.08 -13.05 0.82
N ASN A 146 -6.87 -13.44 0.48
CA ASN A 146 -5.80 -12.56 0.04
C ASN A 146 -5.13 -13.14 -1.20
N VAL A 147 -4.70 -12.27 -2.11
CA VAL A 147 -3.94 -12.65 -3.31
C VAL A 147 -2.71 -11.76 -3.43
N ASN A 148 -1.59 -12.35 -3.84
CA ASN A 148 -0.38 -11.58 -4.15
C ASN A 148 -0.57 -10.83 -5.48
N LEU A 149 0.29 -9.83 -5.72
CA LEU A 149 0.38 -9.23 -7.05
C LEU A 149 0.79 -10.30 -8.09
N PRO A 150 0.29 -10.22 -9.34
CA PRO A 150 0.73 -11.12 -10.41
C PRO A 150 2.23 -11.00 -10.68
N GLU A 151 2.86 -12.09 -11.11
CA GLU A 151 4.29 -12.07 -11.49
C GLU A 151 4.52 -11.34 -12.83
N GLY A 152 5.70 -10.73 -12.99
CA GLY A 152 6.13 -10.06 -14.23
C GLY A 152 5.36 -8.78 -14.55
N VAL A 153 4.76 -8.16 -13.53
CA VAL A 153 4.07 -6.88 -13.64
C VAL A 153 4.81 -5.80 -12.87
N GLU A 154 4.72 -4.58 -13.36
CA GLU A 154 5.18 -3.40 -12.65
C GLU A 154 4.33 -3.23 -11.38
N SER A 155 4.97 -3.32 -10.22
CA SER A 155 4.28 -3.33 -8.91
C SER A 155 4.05 -1.93 -8.33
N GLY A 156 4.57 -0.88 -8.98
CA GLY A 156 4.41 0.51 -8.56
C GLY A 156 3.03 1.10 -8.84
N GLY A 157 2.24 0.48 -9.73
CA GLY A 157 0.88 0.92 -10.01
C GLY A 157 0.03 -0.06 -10.81
N PHE A 158 -1.27 0.03 -10.65
CA PHE A 158 -2.26 -0.66 -11.47
C PHE A 158 -3.55 0.15 -11.55
N LEU A 159 -4.42 -0.22 -12.48
CA LEU A 159 -5.74 0.36 -12.62
C LEU A 159 -6.80 -0.70 -12.30
N ALA A 160 -7.73 -0.40 -11.41
CA ALA A 160 -8.97 -1.15 -11.27
C ALA A 160 -10.05 -0.50 -12.14
N ALA A 161 -10.60 -1.25 -13.11
CA ALA A 161 -11.64 -0.73 -13.98
C ALA A 161 -12.62 -1.84 -14.40
N GLY A 162 -13.90 -1.62 -14.11
CA GLY A 162 -14.95 -2.60 -14.33
C GLY A 162 -14.78 -3.83 -13.43
N ASN A 163 -14.65 -5.00 -14.05
CA ASN A 163 -14.52 -6.29 -13.36
C ASN A 163 -13.09 -6.86 -13.44
N ALA A 164 -12.10 -6.02 -13.70
CA ALA A 164 -10.71 -6.44 -13.84
C ALA A 164 -9.72 -5.44 -13.26
N LEU A 165 -8.55 -5.97 -12.93
CA LEU A 165 -7.35 -5.19 -12.66
C LEU A 165 -6.50 -5.14 -13.94
N TRP A 166 -5.83 -4.02 -14.15
CA TRP A 166 -5.00 -3.78 -15.31
C TRP A 166 -3.61 -3.39 -14.85
N PHE A 167 -2.63 -4.20 -15.22
CA PHE A 167 -1.24 -4.02 -14.82
C PHE A 167 -0.38 -3.72 -16.03
N GLN A 168 0.62 -2.87 -15.85
CA GLN A 168 1.68 -2.75 -16.84
C GLN A 168 2.64 -3.93 -16.68
N LYS A 169 3.12 -4.51 -17.79
CA LYS A 169 4.22 -5.46 -17.77
C LYS A 169 5.47 -4.75 -17.27
N GLU A 170 6.24 -5.42 -16.43
CA GLU A 170 7.57 -4.96 -16.04
C GLU A 170 8.46 -4.67 -17.29
N PRO A 171 9.17 -3.53 -17.33
CA PRO A 171 10.09 -3.21 -18.42
C PRO A 171 11.17 -4.29 -18.57
N SER A 172 11.64 -4.52 -19.81
CA SER A 172 12.78 -5.40 -20.02
C SER A 172 14.08 -4.67 -19.70
N GLU A 173 14.94 -5.28 -18.87
CA GLU A 173 16.27 -4.75 -18.57
C GLU A 173 17.23 -4.86 -19.77
N GLU A 174 17.03 -5.86 -20.62
CA GLU A 174 17.93 -6.14 -21.76
C GLU A 174 17.56 -5.36 -23.03
N VAL A 175 16.28 -5.00 -23.20
CA VAL A 175 15.75 -4.43 -24.44
C VAL A 175 14.88 -3.23 -24.15
N GLU A 176 15.25 -2.07 -24.69
CA GLU A 176 14.38 -0.89 -24.71
C GLU A 176 13.16 -1.15 -25.61
N GLU A 177 11.96 -1.09 -25.03
CA GLU A 177 10.70 -1.28 -25.74
C GLU A 177 10.05 0.07 -26.07
N ASP A 178 9.64 0.29 -27.31
CA ASP A 178 8.94 1.51 -27.78
C ASP A 178 7.42 1.44 -27.59
N PHE A 179 6.93 0.44 -26.87
CA PHE A 179 5.53 0.22 -26.54
C PHE A 179 5.36 -0.21 -25.09
N VAL A 180 4.16 -0.03 -24.55
CA VAL A 180 3.77 -0.55 -23.23
C VAL A 180 2.87 -1.77 -23.42
N ARG A 181 3.13 -2.86 -22.69
CA ARG A 181 2.21 -3.99 -22.60
C ARG A 181 1.37 -3.88 -21.34
N ILE A 182 0.05 -4.02 -21.49
CA ILE A 182 -0.91 -4.00 -20.39
C ILE A 182 -1.57 -5.37 -20.29
N TYR A 183 -1.56 -5.95 -19.09
CA TYR A 183 -2.22 -7.21 -18.77
C TYR A 183 -3.55 -6.95 -18.08
N LYS A 184 -4.58 -7.67 -18.53
CA LYS A 184 -5.87 -7.77 -17.84
C LYS A 184 -5.82 -8.94 -16.88
N TYR A 185 -6.09 -8.68 -15.61
CA TYR A 185 -6.18 -9.69 -14.56
C TYR A 185 -7.62 -9.78 -14.05
N GLU A 186 -8.20 -10.97 -14.13
CA GLU A 186 -9.55 -11.27 -13.66
C GLU A 186 -9.45 -12.03 -12.33
N LEU A 187 -10.14 -11.53 -11.31
CA LEU A 187 -10.32 -12.25 -10.05
C LEU A 187 -11.22 -13.46 -10.34
N ARG A 188 -10.72 -14.67 -10.10
CA ARG A 188 -11.44 -15.93 -10.28
C ARG A 188 -11.58 -16.68 -8.97
#